data_AF-A0A328TZ59-F1
#
_entry.id   AF-A0A328TZ59-F1
#
_cell.length_a   1.000
_cell.length_b   1.000
_cell.length_c   1.000
_cell.angle_alpha   90.00
_cell.angle_beta   90.00
_cell.angle_gamma   90.00
#
_symmetry.space_group_name_H-M   'P 1'
#
loop_
_entity.id
_entity.type
_entity.pdbx_description
1 polymer ?
#
loop_
_entity_poly.entity_id
_entity_poly.type
_entity_poly.pdbx_seq_one_letter_code
_entity_poly.pdbx_strand_id
1 'polypeptide(L)' 'MGSVTLPYSIIRRGWVAPSGDVIRNPLKAQRLVELMNSKKVAV' A
#
# COMPACT_ATOMS: atom_id res chain seq x y z
N MET A 1 -10.03 13.37 2.15
CA MET A 1 -8.61 13.40 2.59
C MET A 1 -8.27 12.06 3.23
N GLY A 2 -8.01 11.02 2.44
CA GLY A 2 -7.83 9.67 3.00
C GLY A 2 -7.19 8.71 2.02
N SER A 3 -6.14 9.15 1.31
CA SER A 3 -5.39 8.30 0.41
C SER A 3 -4.66 7.25 1.22
N VAL A 4 -4.96 5.97 0.98
CA VAL A 4 -4.23 4.85 1.56
C VAL A 4 -2.84 4.84 0.93
N THR A 5 -1.80 4.93 1.75
CA THR A 5 -0.40 4.81 1.33
C THR A 5 0.25 3.64 2.06
N LEU A 6 1.20 2.98 1.40
CA LEU A 6 1.97 1.89 2.00
C LEU A 6 3.27 2.46 2.57
N PRO A 7 3.46 2.47 3.91
CA PRO A 7 4.72 2.94 4.49
C PRO A 7 5.87 2.02 4.12
N TYR A 8 7.00 2.60 3.71
CA TYR A 8 8.22 1.84 3.46
C TYR A 8 8.92 1.52 4.80
N SER A 9 9.14 0.24 5.06
CA SER A 9 9.89 -0.24 6.21
C SER A 9 11.32 -0.56 5.81
N ILE A 10 12.27 0.17 6.42
CA ILE A 10 13.71 -0.03 6.22
C ILE A 10 14.13 -1.40 6.80
N ILE A 11 13.58 -1.78 7.96
CA ILE A 11 13.87 -3.05 8.64
C ILE A 11 13.48 -4.24 7.76
N ARG A 12 12.30 -4.17 7.14
CA ARG A 12 11.74 -5.24 6.30
C ARG A 12 12.14 -5.11 4.82
N ARG A 13 12.87 -4.04 4.47
CA ARG A 13 13.28 -3.67 3.10
C ARG A 13 12.13 -3.74 2.10
N GLY A 14 10.99 -3.12 2.43
CA GLY A 14 9.79 -3.18 1.60
C GLY A 14 8.64 -2.33 2.13
N TRP A 15 7.58 -2.23 1.33
CA TRP A 15 6.35 -1.51 1.64
C TRP A 15 5.42 -2.38 2.48
N VAL A 16 4.96 -1.85 3.61
CA VAL A 16 4.09 -2.58 4.53
C VAL A 16 2.64 -2.30 4.19
N ALA A 17 1.89 -3.36 3.89
CA ALA A 17 0.46 -3.31 3.73
C ALA A 17 -0.23 -3.10 5.08
N PRO A 18 -1.39 -2.43 5.11
CA PRO A 18 -2.20 -2.37 6.33
C PRO A 18 -2.68 -3.75 6.81
N SER A 19 -2.64 -4.78 5.95
CA SER A 19 -2.84 -6.17 6.33
C SER A 19 -1.65 -6.81 7.07
N GLY A 20 -0.50 -6.13 7.13
CA GLY A 20 0.75 -6.65 7.73
C GLY A 20 1.72 -7.29 6.73
N ASP A 21 1.29 -7.51 5.48
CA ASP A 21 2.13 -8.03 4.41
C ASP A 21 3.27 -7.07 4.02
N VAL A 22 4.42 -7.62 3.66
CA VAL A 22 5.56 -6.84 3.15
C VAL A 22 5.67 -7.02 1.65
N ILE A 23 5.38 -5.97 0.90
CA ILE A 23 5.53 -5.93 -0.55
C ILE A 23 6.92 -5.37 -0.86
N ARG A 24 7.77 -6.16 -1.51
CA ARG A 24 9.10 -5.69 -1.96
C ARG A 24 9.09 -5.12 -3.38
N ASN A 25 8.05 -5.43 -4.16
CA ASN A 25 7.93 -4.94 -5.53
C ASN A 25 7.23 -3.56 -5.53
N PRO A 26 7.91 -2.49 -5.96
CA PRO A 26 7.35 -1.13 -5.95
C PRO A 26 6.09 -1.00 -6.82
N LEU A 27 6.05 -1.66 -7.99
CA LEU A 27 4.89 -1.61 -8.89
C LEU A 27 3.67 -2.32 -8.27
N LYS A 28 3.91 -3.44 -7.56
CA LYS A 28 2.84 -4.14 -6.84
C LYS A 28 2.33 -3.31 -5.67
N ALA A 29 3.22 -2.61 -4.96
CA ALA A 29 2.85 -1.70 -3.88
C ALA A 29 2.00 -0.54 -4.42
N GLN A 30 2.41 0.08 -5.52
CA GLN A 30 1.65 1.14 -6.18
C GLN A 30 0.26 0.67 -6.61
N ARG A 31 0.16 -0.48 -7.30
CA ARG A 31 -1.14 -1.03 -7.73
C ARG A 31 -2.06 -1.35 -6.54
N LEU A 32 -1.50 -1.80 -5.42
CA LEU A 32 -2.27 -2.02 -4.19
C LEU A 32 -2.80 -0.70 -3.63
N VAL A 33 -1.97 0.35 -3.58
CA VAL A 33 -2.40 1.71 -3.21
C VAL A 33 -3.56 2.18 -4.10
N GLU A 34 -3.44 2.02 -5.41
CA GLU A 34 -4.49 2.42 -6.35
C GLU A 34 -5.78 1.61 -6.15
N LEU A 35 -5.69 0.29 -6.00
CA LEU A 35 -6.85 -0.57 -5.75
C LEU A 35 -7.55 -0.20 -4.44
N MET A 36 -6.78 0.10 -3.39
CA MET A 36 -7.31 0.49 -2.08
C MET A 36 -7.95 1.87 -2.12
N ASN A 37 -7.35 2.83 -2.85
CA ASN A 37 -7.95 4.14 -3.07
C ASN A 37 -9.25 4.04 -3.88
N SER A 38 -9.27 3.26 -4.97
CA SER A 38 -10.48 3.04 -5.77
C SER A 38 -11.60 2.38 -4.95
N LYS A 39 -11.27 1.43 -4.07
CA LYS A 39 -12.25 0.82 -3.15
C LYS A 39 -12.77 1.79 -2.10
N LYS A 40 -11.96 2.75 -1.65
CA LYS A 40 -12.32 3.71 -0.59
C LYS A 40 -13.11 4.91 -1.11
N VAL A 41 -13.06 5.18 -2.42
CA VAL A 41 -13.82 6.24 -3.10
C VAL A 41 -15.25 5.80 -3.47
N ALA A 42 -15.60 4.52 -3.27
CA ALA A 42 -16.99 4.07 -3.33
C ALA A 42 -17.73 4.35 -2.02
N VAL A 43 -17.94 5.63 -1.69
CA VAL A 43 -18.89 6.14 -0.67
C VAL A 43 -19.52 7.42 -1.19
#